data_AF-A0A518EN77-F1
#
_entry.id   AF-A0A518EN77-F1
#
_cell.length_a   1.000
_cell.length_b   1.000
_cell.length_c   1.000
_cell.angle_alpha   90.00
_cell.angle_beta   90.00
_cell.angle_gamma   90.00
#
_symmetry.space_group_name_H-M   'P 1'
#
loop_
_entity.id
_entity.type
_entity.pdbx_description
1 polymer ?
#
loop_
_entity_poly.entity_id
_entity_poly.type
_entity_poly.pdbx_seq_one_letter_code
_entity_poly.pdbx_strand_id
1 'polypeptide(L)' 'MGRFAGDVLDSGPSGQVSFTPDLSALPTPSGSVAAAPGDTVCFQFWYRDMVAGQTTSNFSGARCVTFRDLP' A
#
# COMPACT_ATOMS: atom_id res chain seq x y z
N MET A 1 -7.54 -7.66 5.96
CA MET A 1 -6.56 -6.89 5.17
C MET A 1 -5.21 -6.99 5.85
N GLY A 2 -4.14 -7.33 5.12
CA GLY A 2 -2.79 -7.28 5.66
C GLY A 2 -2.27 -5.85 5.74
N ARG A 3 -1.09 -5.68 6.36
CA ARG A 3 -0.44 -4.38 6.55
C ARG A 3 1.07 -4.51 6.37
N PHE A 4 1.64 -3.60 5.58
CA PHE A 4 3.08 -3.36 5.49
C PHE A 4 3.52 -2.53 6.70
N ALA A 5 3.73 -3.21 7.83
CA ALA A 5 3.81 -2.56 9.13
C ALA A 5 5.12 -1.80 9.37
N GLY A 6 6.22 -2.31 8.81
CA GLY A 6 7.57 -1.74 8.89
C GLY A 6 7.89 -0.73 7.78
N ASP A 7 7.04 -0.63 6.76
CA ASP A 7 7.28 0.18 5.56
C ASP A 7 6.56 1.53 5.64
N VAL A 8 6.84 2.30 6.70
CA VAL A 8 6.32 3.66 6.86
C VAL A 8 7.14 4.61 5.99
N LEU A 9 6.46 5.42 5.16
CA LEU A 9 7.08 6.36 4.23
C LEU A 9 6.75 7.81 4.61
N ASP A 10 7.62 8.73 4.21
CA ASP A 10 7.42 10.18 4.31
C ASP A 10 7.19 10.74 2.90
N SER A 11 6.06 11.44 2.70
CA SER A 11 5.69 12.01 1.41
C SER A 11 6.43 13.29 1.04
N GLY A 12 7.17 13.85 1.99
CA GLY A 12 7.83 15.13 1.90
C GLY A 12 6.88 16.29 1.55
N PRO A 13 7.45 17.46 1.23
CA PRO A 13 6.68 18.61 0.78
C PRO A 13 5.97 18.42 -0.57
N SER A 14 6.41 17.45 -1.38
CA SER A 14 5.82 17.15 -2.68
C SER A 14 4.56 16.28 -2.59
N GLY A 15 4.23 15.75 -1.41
CA GLY A 15 3.04 14.94 -1.17
C GLY A 15 3.06 13.60 -1.91
N GLN A 16 4.23 13.03 -2.19
CA GLN A 16 4.38 11.82 -3.00
C GLN A 16 5.31 10.81 -2.34
N VAL A 17 4.98 9.53 -2.50
CA VAL A 17 5.82 8.40 -2.08
C VAL A 17 5.91 7.38 -3.20
N SER A 18 7.03 6.68 -3.25
CA SER A 18 7.20 5.50 -4.10
C SER A 18 7.31 4.27 -3.20
N PHE A 19 6.54 3.23 -3.51
CA PHE A 19 6.54 1.99 -2.75
C PHE A 19 6.58 0.81 -3.72
N THR A 20 7.51 -0.11 -3.49
CA THR A 20 7.69 -1.33 -4.28
C THR A 20 7.54 -2.52 -3.34
N PRO A 21 6.32 -3.09 -3.19
CA PRO A 21 6.13 -4.26 -2.34
C PRO A 21 6.81 -5.49 -2.94
N ASP A 22 7.32 -6.37 -2.07
CA ASP A 22 7.69 -7.73 -2.47
C ASP A 22 6.42 -8.54 -2.76
N LEU A 23 6.18 -8.80 -4.04
CA LEU A 23 5.01 -9.53 -4.51
C LEU A 23 5.03 -11.02 -4.15
N SER A 24 6.17 -11.56 -3.71
CA SER A 24 6.29 -12.93 -3.22
C SER A 24 5.88 -13.07 -1.74
N ALA A 25 5.71 -11.94 -1.02
CA ALA A 25 5.47 -11.92 0.41
C ALA A 25 4.44 -10.84 0.82
N LEU A 26 3.30 -10.78 0.13
CA LEU A 26 2.22 -9.85 0.46
C LEU A 26 1.59 -10.22 1.81
N PRO A 27 1.45 -9.26 2.75
CA PRO A 27 0.91 -9.54 4.06
C PRO A 27 -0.60 -9.83 4.00
N THR A 28 -1.03 -10.78 4.81
CA THR A 28 -2.42 -11.10 5.12
C THR A 28 -2.58 -11.28 6.63
N PRO A 29 -3.80 -11.31 7.19
CA PRO A 29 -4.00 -11.57 8.63
C PRO A 29 -3.42 -12.91 9.12
N SER A 30 -3.28 -13.89 8.23
CA SER A 30 -2.83 -15.25 8.56
C SER A 30 -1.36 -15.53 8.18
N GLY A 31 -0.63 -14.54 7.66
CA GLY A 31 0.76 -14.70 7.19
C GLY A 31 1.00 -13.98 5.86
N SER A 32 2.15 -14.21 5.22
CA SER A 32 2.43 -13.70 3.88
C SER A 32 2.00 -14.69 2.79
N VAL A 33 1.57 -14.16 1.64
CA VAL A 33 1.22 -14.93 0.44
C VAL A 33 1.90 -14.30 -0.78
N ALA A 34 2.26 -15.11 -1.77
CA ALA A 34 2.71 -14.61 -3.07
C ALA A 34 1.51 -14.23 -3.93
N ALA A 35 1.62 -13.15 -4.72
CA ALA A 35 0.69 -12.88 -5.80
C ALA A 35 0.88 -13.90 -6.93
N ALA A 36 -0.22 -14.45 -7.42
CA ALA A 36 -0.27 -15.35 -8.56
C ALA A 36 -0.82 -14.65 -9.82
N PRO A 37 -0.55 -15.19 -11.01
CA PRO A 37 -1.16 -14.71 -12.24
C PRO A 37 -2.69 -14.81 -12.18
N GLY A 38 -3.37 -13.75 -12.59
CA GLY A 38 -4.82 -13.60 -12.46
C GLY A 38 -5.28 -12.97 -11.14
N ASP A 39 -4.43 -12.92 -10.11
CA ASP A 39 -4.78 -12.27 -8.85
C ASP A 39 -5.00 -10.77 -9.05
N THR A 40 -6.00 -10.23 -8.36
CA THR A 40 -6.18 -8.78 -8.23
C THR A 40 -5.92 -8.37 -6.79
N VAL A 41 -4.91 -7.53 -6.58
CA VAL A 41 -4.53 -7.03 -5.25
C VAL A 41 -4.76 -5.52 -5.19
N CYS A 42 -5.41 -5.08 -4.12
CA CYS A 42 -5.67 -3.66 -3.87
C CYS A 42 -4.72 -3.12 -2.80
N PHE A 43 -4.10 -1.98 -3.11
CA PHE A 43 -3.20 -1.24 -2.23
C PHE A 43 -3.84 0.09 -1.84
N GLN A 44 -3.55 0.51 -0.61
CA GLN A 44 -4.16 1.66 0.03
C GLN A 44 -3.20 2.22 1.07
N PHE A 45 -2.88 3.51 0.98
CA PHE A 45 -2.12 4.18 2.03
C PHE A 45 -3.06 4.64 3.14
N TRP A 46 -2.65 4.41 4.38
CA TRP A 46 -3.07 5.19 5.53
C TRP A 46 -2.00 6.23 5.79
N TYR A 47 -2.36 7.49 5.93
CA TYR A 47 -1.42 8.58 6.14
C TYR A 47 -1.91 9.57 7.19
N ARG A 48 -0.95 10.32 7.76
CA ARG A 48 -1.22 11.45 8.63
C ARG A 48 -0.90 12.74 7.90
N ASP A 49 -1.76 13.72 8.05
CA ASP A 49 -1.61 15.07 7.49
C ASP A 49 -2.05 16.11 8.53
N MET A 50 -2.00 17.39 8.15
CA MET A 50 -2.42 18.49 9.01
C MET A 50 -3.40 19.38 8.26
N VAL A 51 -4.61 19.51 8.79
CA VAL A 51 -5.64 20.39 8.26
C VAL A 51 -5.94 21.45 9.31
N ALA A 52 -5.79 22.73 8.95
CA ALA A 52 -5.97 23.87 9.86
C ALA A 52 -5.19 23.76 11.19
N GLY A 53 -3.95 23.23 11.15
CA GLY A 53 -3.11 23.11 12.34
C GLY A 53 -3.42 21.91 13.24
N GLN A 54 -4.34 21.03 12.86
CA GLN A 54 -4.67 19.81 13.59
C GLN A 54 -4.21 18.56 12.83
N THR A 55 -3.57 17.62 13.52
CA THR A 55 -3.16 16.35 12.93
C THR A 55 -4.38 15.49 12.63
N THR A 56 -4.49 15.01 11.40
CA THR A 56 -5.56 14.13 10.93
C THR A 56 -5.01 12.78 10.49
N SER A 57 -5.90 11.82 10.32
CA SER A 57 -5.57 10.48 9.82
C SER A 57 -6.55 10.14 8.71
N ASN A 58 -6.01 9.83 7.53
CA ASN A 58 -6.77 9.69 6.30
C ASN A 58 -6.29 8.46 5.51
N PHE A 59 -7.06 8.14 4.47
CA PHE A 59 -6.71 7.11 3.50
C PHE A 59 -6.61 7.72 2.11
N SER A 60 -5.63 7.29 1.32
CA SER A 60 -5.62 7.60 -0.12
C SER A 60 -6.84 6.98 -0.83
N GLY A 61 -6.97 7.17 -2.13
CA GLY A 61 -7.80 6.24 -2.90
C GLY A 61 -7.13 4.87 -2.99
N ALA A 62 -7.90 3.79 -2.94
CA ALA A 62 -7.38 2.45 -3.19
C ALA A 62 -7.02 2.31 -4.68
N ARG A 63 -6.01 1.50 -4.97
CA ARG A 63 -5.64 1.12 -6.33
C ARG A 63 -5.51 -0.39 -6.40
N CYS A 64 -6.23 -1.01 -7.33
CA CYS A 64 -6.19 -2.44 -7.55
C CYS A 64 -5.43 -2.74 -8.82
N VAL A 65 -4.57 -3.75 -8.78
CA VAL A 65 -3.77 -4.21 -9.91
C VAL A 65 -4.03 -5.69 -10.11
N THR A 66 -4.22 -6.09 -11.36
CA THR A 66 -4.32 -7.50 -11.74
C THR A 66 -2.97 -7.97 -12.26
N PHE A 67 -2.42 -9.00 -11.64
CA PHE A 67 -1.15 -9.60 -12.05
C PHE A 67 -1.38 -10.51 -13.24
N ARG A 68 -0.46 -10.44 -14.20
CA ARG A 68 -0.48 -11.26 -15.40
C ARG A 68 0.88 -11.86 -15.62
N ASP A 69 0.90 -13.04 -16.20
CA ASP A 69 2.12 -13.59 -16.78
C ASP A 69 2.59 -12.66 -17.90
N LEU A 70 3.90 -12.53 -18.04
CA LEU A 70 4.46 -11.98 -19.26
C LEU A 70 4.35 -13.06 -20.35
N PRO A 71 3.93 -12.70 -21.58
CA PRO A 71 3.85 -13.65 -22.69
C PRO A 71 5.22 -14.19 -23.10
#